data_AF-A0A7C5I650-F1
#
_entry.id   AF-A0A7C5I650-F1
#
_cell.length_a   1.000
_cell.length_b   1.000
_cell.length_c   1.000
_cell.angle_alpha   90.00
_cell.angle_beta   90.00
_cell.angle_gamma   90.00
#
_symmetry.space_group_name_H-M   'P 1'
#
loop_
_entity.id
_entity.type
_entity.pdbx_description
1 polymer ?
#
loop_
_entity_poly.entity_id
_entity_poly.type
_entity_poly.pdbx_seq_one_letter_code
_entity_poly.pdbx_strand_id
1 'polypeptide(L)' 'MKRDDTSEQEEYLRTPLPRRENKEMFGIIDQMVGGSRARVVCEDGKVRLARIPGRIKRRQ' A
#
# COMPACT_ATOMS: atom_id res chain seq x y z
N MET A 1 40.25 17.07 3.29
CA MET A 1 38.78 17.15 3.20
C MET A 1 38.29 15.92 2.45
N LYS A 2 37.60 15.01 3.14
CA LYS A 2 36.95 13.82 2.56
C LYS A 2 35.68 14.28 1.83
N ARG A 3 35.47 13.81 0.60
CA ARG A 3 34.22 13.97 -0.15
C ARG A 3 33.43 12.68 0.06
N ASP A 4 32.35 12.75 0.81
CA ASP A 4 31.40 11.65 0.98
C ASP A 4 30.40 11.69 -0.18
N ASP A 5 30.62 10.83 -1.18
CA ASP A 5 29.71 10.59 -2.30
C ASP A 5 28.67 9.56 -1.84
N THR A 6 27.52 10.03 -1.35
CA THR A 6 26.42 9.15 -0.96
C THR A 6 25.61 8.83 -2.22
N SER A 7 26.00 7.77 -2.92
CA SER A 7 25.23 7.21 -4.02
C SER A 7 23.94 6.61 -3.47
N GLU A 8 22.87 7.39 -3.41
CA GLU A 8 21.52 6.93 -3.12
C GLU A 8 21.04 6.07 -4.29
N GLN A 9 21.30 4.77 -4.20
CA GLN A 9 20.77 3.79 -5.15
C GLN A 9 19.26 3.74 -4.97
N GLU A 10 18.51 4.43 -5.83
CA GLU A 10 17.07 4.28 -5.94
C GLU A 10 16.76 2.82 -6.29
N GLU A 11 16.34 2.04 -5.29
CA GLU A 11 15.83 0.69 -5.52
C GLU A 11 14.49 0.80 -6.27
N TYR A 12 14.53 0.55 -7.58
CA TYR A 12 13.33 0.55 -8.42
C TYR A 12 12.42 -0.64 -8.06
N LEU A 13 11.46 -0.41 -7.16
CA LEU A 13 10.43 -1.40 -6.86
C LEU A 13 9.35 -1.40 -7.95
N ARG A 14 9.21 -2.52 -8.68
CA ARG A 14 8.14 -2.68 -9.66
C ARG A 14 6.79 -2.93 -8.97
N THR A 15 6.02 -1.87 -8.74
CA THR A 15 4.66 -1.97 -8.19
C THR A 15 3.62 -2.06 -9.32
N PRO A 16 2.64 -2.98 -9.26
CA PRO A 16 1.54 -3.00 -10.21
C PRO A 16 0.67 -1.74 -10.05
N LEU A 17 0.40 -1.06 -11.17
CA LEU A 17 -0.54 0.05 -11.21
C LEU A 17 -1.99 -0.46 -11.14
N PRO A 18 -2.90 0.25 -10.46
CA PRO A 18 -4.29 -0.14 -10.34
C PRO A 18 -5.00 -0.08 -11.70
N ARG A 19 -5.82 -1.09 -12.01
CA ARG A 19 -6.66 -1.10 -13.21
C ARG A 19 -8.00 -0.42 -12.92
N ARG A 20 -8.15 0.84 -13.36
CA ARG A 20 -9.39 1.61 -13.19
C ARG A 20 -10.61 0.95 -13.83
N GLU A 21 -10.42 0.21 -14.93
CA GLU A 21 -11.48 -0.58 -15.59
C GLU A 21 -12.12 -1.62 -14.66
N ASN A 22 -11.33 -2.21 -13.76
CA ASN A 22 -11.78 -3.20 -12.79
C ASN A 22 -12.20 -2.59 -11.44
N LYS A 23 -12.32 -1.25 -11.37
CA LYS A 23 -12.59 -0.51 -10.13
C LYS A 23 -11.54 -0.76 -9.03
N GLU A 24 -10.30 -1.01 -9.44
CA GLU A 24 -9.15 -1.03 -8.53
C GLU A 24 -8.66 0.40 -8.29
N MET A 25 -8.26 0.68 -7.06
CA MET A 25 -7.81 2.00 -6.64
C MET A 25 -6.81 1.88 -5.50
N PHE A 26 -6.03 2.93 -5.28
CA PHE A 26 -5.17 2.98 -4.10
C PHE A 26 -5.99 3.20 -2.83
N GLY A 27 -5.48 2.63 -1.74
CA GLY A 27 -6.05 2.81 -0.42
C GLY A 27 -4.97 2.70 0.64
N ILE A 28 -5.04 3.59 1.62
CA ILE A 28 -4.15 3.62 2.78
C ILE A 28 -4.91 3.04 3.97
N ILE A 29 -4.26 2.12 4.69
CA ILE A 29 -4.84 1.54 5.91
C ILE A 29 -4.68 2.55 7.05
N ASP A 30 -5.78 2.94 7.67
CA ASP A 30 -5.79 3.82 8.83
C ASP A 30 -5.70 2.99 10.13
N GLN A 31 -6.66 2.08 10.36
CA GLN A 31 -6.73 1.28 11.57
C GLN A 31 -7.16 -0.17 11.29
N MET A 32 -6.55 -1.12 12.01
CA MET A 32 -7.02 -2.51 12.02
C MET A 32 -8.16 -2.69 13.03
N VAL A 33 -9.27 -3.29 12.57
CA VAL A 33 -10.49 -3.46 13.38
C VAL A 33 -10.59 -4.87 13.98
N GLY A 34 -9.66 -5.77 13.61
CA GLY A 34 -9.71 -7.18 13.95
C GLY A 34 -10.49 -8.02 12.92
N GLY A 35 -10.45 -9.35 13.04
CA GLY A 35 -11.19 -10.25 12.15
C GLY A 35 -10.76 -10.23 10.67
N SER A 36 -9.52 -9.85 10.36
CA SER A 36 -9.00 -9.67 8.99
C SER A 36 -9.67 -8.53 8.20
N ARG A 37 -10.23 -7.55 8.90
CA ARG A 37 -10.78 -6.32 8.34
C ARG A 37 -9.98 -5.10 8.81
N ALA A 38 -9.86 -4.11 7.93
CA ALA A 38 -9.18 -2.85 8.21
C ALA A 38 -10.02 -1.67 7.69
N ARG A 39 -9.92 -0.53 8.37
CA ARG A 39 -10.39 0.76 7.84
C ARG A 39 -9.39 1.24 6.82
N VAL A 40 -9.87 1.53 5.62
CA VAL A 40 -9.06 1.99 4.50
C VAL A 40 -9.60 3.33 4.02
N VAL A 41 -8.71 4.31 3.90
CA VAL A 41 -8.95 5.56 3.21
C VAL A 41 -8.64 5.33 1.74
N CYS A 42 -9.67 5.37 0.90
CA CYS A 42 -9.53 5.20 -0.54
C CYS A 42 -9.10 6.50 -1.23
N GLU A 43 -8.57 6.41 -2.46
CA GLU A 43 -8.28 7.57 -3.33
C GLU A 43 -9.49 8.52 -3.51
N ASP A 44 -10.72 8.00 -3.41
CA ASP A 44 -11.97 8.79 -3.44
C ASP A 44 -12.18 9.68 -2.21
N GLY A 45 -11.30 9.63 -1.20
CA GLY A 45 -11.47 10.31 0.09
C GLY A 45 -12.49 9.65 1.02
N LYS A 46 -13.10 8.53 0.62
CA LYS A 46 -14.06 7.77 1.44
C LYS A 46 -13.36 6.74 2.31
N VAL A 47 -13.81 6.61 3.55
CA VAL A 47 -13.38 5.55 4.47
C VAL A 47 -14.28 4.33 4.25
N ARG A 48 -13.66 3.17 3.98
CA ARG A 48 -14.36 1.90 3.77
C ARG A 48 -13.76 0.81 4.65
N LEU A 49 -14.57 -0.19 4.97
CA LEU A 49 -14.09 -1.41 5.62
C LEU A 49 -13.68 -2.41 4.54
N ALA A 50 -12.37 -2.67 4.42
CA ALA A 50 -11.83 -3.63 3.48
C ALA A 50 -11.40 -4.92 4.19
N ARG A 51 -11.52 -6.06 3.49
CA ARG A 51 -10.99 -7.35 3.93
C ARG A 51 -9.57 -7.51 3.42
N ILE A 52 -8.62 -7.85 4.30
CA ILE A 52 -7.25 -8.17 3.91
C ILE A 52 -7.19 -9.66 3.51
N PRO A 53 -6.87 -9.99 2.25
CA PRO A 53 -6.70 -11.37 1.83
C PRO A 53 -5.55 -12.05 2.59
N GLY A 54 -5.69 -13.35 2.87
CA GLY A 54 -4.66 -14.11 3.57
C GLY A 54 -3.29 -14.10 2.88
N ARG A 55 -3.25 -14.00 1.54
CA ARG A 55 -1.99 -13.89 0.76
C ARG A 55 -1.18 -12.64 1.13
N ILE A 56 -1.84 -11.53 1.45
CA ILE A 56 -1.20 -10.28 1.85
C ILE A 56 -0.84 -10.33 3.34
N LYS A 57 -1.75 -10.84 4.18
CA LYS A 57 -1.50 -10.99 5.63
C LYS A 57 -0.31 -11.90 5.96
N ARG A 58 -0.05 -12.94 5.17
CA ARG A 58 1.05 -13.90 5.39
C ARG A 58 2.40 -13.48 4.81
N ARG A 59 2.44 -12.39 4.01
CA ARG A 59 3.67 -11.93 3.35
C ARG A 59 4.55 -11.07 4.27
N GLN A 60 4.03 -10.69 5.43
CA GLN A 60 4.75 -9.97 6.47
C GLN A 60 5.27 -10.96 7.52
#